data_AF-A0A937TRG0-F1
#
_entry.id   AF-A0A937TRG0-F1
#
_cell.length_a   1.000
_cell.length_b   1.000
_cell.length_c   1.000
_cell.angle_alpha   90.00
_cell.angle_beta   90.00
_cell.angle_gamma   90.00
#
_symmetry.space_group_name_H-M   'P 1'
#
loop_
_entity.id
_entity.type
_entity.pdbx_description
1 polymer ?
#
loop_
_entity_poly.entity_id
_entity_poly.type
_entity_poly.pdbx_seq_one_letter_code
_entity_poly.pdbx_strand_id
1 'polypeptide(L)'
;MNKKNQQQIRQFFHYFDFALDMALKIENHSCSNLFKVLIFSGIIDTLAKCCANPGEDNNQQFKKFVKHFCEWKECSKVSLPHLIGFVQLTPSPEFEKVRKFAYQEISKWDKDKTILLNKDPDYKAVFDLWPKDKRQQPIESLKLENLTHLHLLWQLRNSVVHEMRILGYGMDNFFDNSPGYHMMKDTDNKDAHNTWELVYPIKFFKNLIRIGIKNLRKYCEMNNLNPMNRFEFGSYWLQKMNEKIPR
;
A
#
# COMPACT_ATOMS: atom_id res chain seq x y z
N MET A 1 -21.25 -15.49 -22.00
CA MET A 1 -21.30 -14.97 -20.62
C MET A 1 -22.77 -14.71 -20.25
N ASN A 2 -23.22 -15.15 -19.06
CA ASN A 2 -24.61 -15.02 -18.61
C ASN A 2 -24.99 -13.53 -18.43
N LYS A 3 -26.10 -13.07 -19.03
CA LYS A 3 -26.58 -11.67 -18.94
C LYS A 3 -26.72 -11.18 -17.49
N LYS A 4 -27.15 -12.07 -16.58
CA LYS A 4 -27.26 -11.78 -15.14
C LYS A 4 -25.89 -11.49 -14.52
N ASN A 5 -24.88 -12.30 -14.83
CA ASN A 5 -23.52 -12.11 -14.31
C ASN A 5 -22.90 -10.79 -14.82
N GLN A 6 -23.09 -10.45 -16.10
CA GLN A 6 -22.62 -9.18 -16.65
C GLN A 6 -23.23 -7.97 -15.93
N GLN A 7 -24.52 -8.04 -15.63
CA GLN A 7 -25.19 -6.99 -14.88
C GLN A 7 -24.62 -6.85 -13.47
N GLN A 8 -24.38 -7.97 -12.78
CA GLN A 8 -23.80 -7.97 -11.43
C GLN A 8 -22.38 -7.40 -11.42
N ILE A 9 -21.53 -7.80 -12.39
CA ILE A 9 -20.19 -7.22 -12.57
C ILE A 9 -20.30 -5.70 -12.76
N ARG A 10 -21.15 -5.22 -13.67
CA ARG A 10 -21.32 -3.78 -13.92
C ARG A 10 -21.77 -3.02 -12.68
N GLN A 11 -22.78 -3.53 -11.97
CA GLN A 11 -23.30 -2.91 -10.76
C GLN A 11 -22.24 -2.82 -9.66
N PHE A 12 -21.49 -3.91 -9.46
CA PHE A 12 -20.42 -3.96 -8.47
C PHE A 12 -19.36 -2.89 -8.73
N PHE A 13 -18.80 -2.82 -9.93
CA PHE A 13 -17.75 -1.84 -10.20
C PHE A 13 -18.27 -0.40 -10.32
N HIS A 14 -19.52 -0.20 -10.75
CA HIS A 14 -20.15 1.12 -10.73
C HIS A 14 -20.27 1.67 -9.31
N TYR A 15 -20.60 0.82 -8.33
CA TYR A 15 -20.61 1.21 -6.92
C TYR A 15 -19.23 1.69 -6.44
N PHE A 16 -18.13 1.00 -6.78
CA PHE A 16 -16.79 1.44 -6.37
C PHE A 16 -16.30 2.68 -7.11
N ASP A 17 -16.66 2.85 -8.39
CA ASP A 17 -16.41 4.12 -9.11
C ASP A 17 -17.12 5.28 -8.39
N PHE A 18 -18.38 5.10 -8.02
CA PHE A 18 -19.15 6.10 -7.26
C PHE A 18 -18.56 6.35 -5.86
N ALA A 19 -18.21 5.31 -5.12
CA ALA A 19 -17.61 5.44 -3.79
C ALA A 19 -16.27 6.19 -3.82
N LEU A 20 -15.44 5.93 -4.84
CA LEU A 20 -14.20 6.67 -5.06
C LEU A 20 -14.48 8.16 -5.33
N ASP A 21 -15.42 8.48 -6.22
CA ASP A 21 -15.75 9.86 -6.54
C ASP A 21 -16.36 10.60 -5.34
N MET A 22 -17.13 9.92 -4.49
CA MET A 22 -17.63 10.47 -3.22
C MET A 22 -16.51 10.75 -2.22
N ALA A 23 -15.56 9.83 -2.06
CA ALA A 23 -14.41 10.04 -1.19
C ALA A 23 -13.58 11.26 -1.61
N LEU A 24 -13.40 11.46 -2.92
CA LEU A 24 -12.67 12.61 -3.45
C LEU A 24 -13.36 13.97 -3.19
N LYS A 25 -14.68 13.97 -2.99
CA LYS A 25 -15.48 15.17 -2.69
C LYS A 25 -15.45 15.57 -1.22
N ILE A 26 -14.85 14.77 -0.34
CA ILE A 26 -14.68 15.14 1.07
C ILE A 26 -13.89 16.45 1.14
N GLU A 27 -14.51 17.47 1.72
CA GLU A 27 -13.94 18.81 1.85
C GLU A 27 -12.61 18.81 2.61
N ASN A 28 -11.76 19.78 2.27
CA ASN A 28 -10.42 19.90 2.82
C ASN A 28 -10.43 20.51 4.23
N HIS A 29 -10.90 19.72 5.21
CA HIS A 29 -10.69 19.96 6.64
C HIS A 29 -9.35 19.34 7.09
N SER A 30 -8.90 19.66 8.30
CA SER A 30 -7.60 19.18 8.86
C SER A 30 -7.42 17.66 8.79
N CYS A 31 -8.50 16.88 8.94
CA CYS A 31 -8.48 15.41 8.89
C CYS A 31 -8.92 14.82 7.54
N SER A 32 -9.15 15.64 6.52
CA SER A 32 -9.75 15.20 5.24
C SER A 32 -8.92 14.13 4.53
N ASN A 33 -7.60 14.27 4.51
CA ASN A 33 -6.71 13.28 3.89
C ASN A 33 -6.73 11.94 4.64
N LEU A 34 -6.78 11.96 5.97
CA LEU A 34 -6.92 10.74 6.77
C LEU A 34 -8.21 9.99 6.39
N PHE A 35 -9.36 10.69 6.36
CA PHE A 35 -10.64 10.08 5.98
C PHE A 35 -10.66 9.59 4.53
N LYS A 36 -10.04 10.32 3.60
CA LYS A 36 -9.88 9.88 2.22
C LYS A 36 -9.09 8.58 2.16
N VAL A 37 -7.93 8.50 2.81
CA VAL A 37 -7.09 7.28 2.85
C VAL A 37 -7.82 6.13 3.54
N LEU A 38 -8.62 6.40 4.57
CA LEU A 38 -9.44 5.39 5.24
C LEU A 38 -10.46 4.76 4.27
N ILE A 39 -11.19 5.60 3.52
CA ILE A 39 -12.16 5.11 2.55
C ILE A 39 -11.46 4.39 1.39
N PHE A 40 -10.35 4.95 0.89
CA PHE A 40 -9.54 4.29 -0.13
C PHE A 40 -9.05 2.91 0.32
N SER A 41 -8.63 2.78 1.57
CA SER A 41 -8.22 1.50 2.16
C SER A 41 -9.37 0.50 2.16
N GLY A 42 -10.58 0.92 2.57
CA GLY A 42 -11.77 0.08 2.52
C GLY A 42 -12.16 -0.35 1.09
N ILE A 43 -12.05 0.55 0.12
CA ILE A 43 -12.25 0.22 -1.30
C ILE A 43 -11.24 -0.83 -1.76
N ILE A 44 -9.95 -0.62 -1.48
CA ILE A 44 -8.89 -1.56 -1.88
C ILE A 44 -9.10 -2.93 -1.23
N ASP A 45 -9.37 -2.99 0.07
CA ASP A 45 -9.62 -4.25 0.79
C ASP A 45 -10.80 -5.02 0.18
N THR A 46 -11.86 -4.30 -0.18
CA THR A 46 -13.07 -4.91 -0.76
C THR A 46 -12.78 -5.44 -2.16
N LEU A 47 -12.08 -4.67 -3.00
CA LEU A 47 -11.65 -5.12 -4.33
C LEU A 47 -10.67 -6.31 -4.22
N ALA A 48 -9.77 -6.30 -3.24
CA ALA A 48 -8.82 -7.37 -3.00
C ALA A 48 -9.51 -8.69 -2.62
N LYS A 49 -10.54 -8.62 -1.78
CA LYS A 49 -11.37 -9.78 -1.40
C LYS A 49 -12.01 -10.46 -2.62
N CYS A 50 -12.33 -9.71 -3.67
CA CYS A 50 -12.95 -10.26 -4.89
C CYS A 50 -12.03 -11.26 -5.62
N CYS A 51 -10.72 -11.01 -5.62
CA CYS A 51 -9.71 -11.85 -6.27
C CYS A 51 -8.94 -12.76 -5.30
N ALA A 52 -9.37 -12.81 -4.04
CA ALA A 52 -8.78 -13.65 -3.02
C ALA A 52 -9.00 -15.14 -3.30
N ASN A 53 -7.99 -15.96 -3.01
CA ASN A 53 -8.17 -17.40 -2.90
C ASN A 53 -8.74 -17.76 -1.51
N PRO A 54 -9.50 -18.87 -1.39
CA PRO A 54 -9.92 -19.37 -0.09
C PRO A 54 -8.72 -19.56 0.85
N GLY A 55 -8.82 -19.02 2.09
CA GLY A 55 -7.78 -19.13 3.11
C GLY A 55 -6.68 -18.06 3.04
N GLU A 56 -6.64 -17.19 2.03
CA GLU A 56 -5.73 -16.03 2.04
C GLU A 56 -6.14 -15.05 3.14
N ASP A 57 -5.17 -14.56 3.93
CA ASP A 57 -5.40 -13.50 4.90
C ASP A 57 -5.52 -12.11 4.23
N ASN A 58 -6.01 -11.11 4.95
CA ASN A 58 -6.24 -9.76 4.39
C ASN A 58 -4.95 -9.12 3.83
N ASN A 59 -3.79 -9.37 4.46
CA ASN A 59 -2.50 -8.83 4.02
C ASN A 59 -2.10 -9.44 2.67
N GLN A 60 -2.25 -10.76 2.51
CA GLN A 60 -2.01 -11.46 1.26
C GLN A 60 -2.95 -10.97 0.15
N GLN A 61 -4.24 -10.86 0.46
CA GLN A 61 -5.26 -10.38 -0.50
C GLN A 61 -4.92 -8.96 -0.99
N PHE A 62 -4.68 -8.02 -0.07
CA PHE A 62 -4.34 -6.64 -0.38
C PHE A 62 -3.11 -6.57 -1.29
N LYS A 63 -2.02 -7.23 -0.88
CA LYS A 63 -0.75 -7.18 -1.62
C LYS A 63 -0.88 -7.78 -3.01
N LYS A 64 -1.60 -8.90 -3.13
CA LYS A 64 -1.88 -9.56 -4.41
C LYS A 64 -2.69 -8.64 -5.33
N PHE A 65 -3.73 -7.99 -4.79
CA PHE A 65 -4.53 -7.05 -5.56
C PHE A 65 -3.69 -5.90 -6.13
N VAL A 66 -2.95 -5.22 -5.25
CA VAL A 66 -2.09 -4.08 -5.65
C VAL A 66 -1.06 -4.51 -6.69
N LYS A 67 -0.40 -5.65 -6.47
CA LYS A 67 0.64 -6.16 -7.36
C LYS A 67 0.11 -6.57 -8.74
N HIS A 68 -1.07 -7.16 -8.83
CA HIS A 68 -1.58 -7.76 -10.07
C HIS A 68 -2.58 -6.89 -10.83
N PHE A 69 -3.28 -5.98 -10.17
CA PHE A 69 -4.35 -5.19 -10.80
C PHE A 69 -4.05 -3.70 -10.86
N CYS A 70 -3.19 -3.14 -10.01
CA CYS A 70 -3.01 -1.70 -9.93
C CYS A 70 -1.83 -1.13 -10.74
N GLU A 71 -1.06 -1.98 -11.44
CA GLU A 71 0.07 -1.59 -12.31
C GLU A 71 1.13 -0.70 -11.63
N TRP A 72 1.26 -0.78 -10.31
CA TRP A 72 2.21 0.03 -9.56
C TRP A 72 3.63 -0.57 -9.64
N LYS A 73 4.46 -0.02 -10.52
CA LYS A 73 5.79 -0.55 -10.85
C LYS A 73 6.75 -0.54 -9.66
N GLU A 74 6.69 0.51 -8.84
CA GLU A 74 7.60 0.72 -7.72
C GLU A 74 7.20 -0.10 -6.47
N CYS A 75 6.08 -0.83 -6.50
CA CYS A 75 5.59 -1.56 -5.33
C CYS A 75 6.62 -2.57 -4.77
N SER A 76 7.47 -3.12 -5.63
CA SER A 76 8.50 -4.10 -5.24
C SER A 76 9.85 -3.48 -4.89
N LYS A 77 10.06 -2.19 -5.12
CA LYS A 77 11.30 -1.50 -4.75
C LYS A 77 11.41 -1.38 -3.23
N VAL A 78 12.64 -1.36 -2.75
CA VAL A 78 12.97 -1.26 -1.32
C VAL A 78 13.14 0.20 -0.95
N SER A 79 12.35 0.69 0.00
CA SER A 79 12.41 2.07 0.48
C SER A 79 13.78 2.36 1.08
N LEU A 80 14.56 3.22 0.42
CA LEU A 80 15.93 3.49 0.81
C LEU A 80 16.05 4.15 2.20
N PRO A 81 15.19 5.12 2.59
CA PRO A 81 15.21 5.64 3.95
C PRO A 81 14.90 4.59 5.02
N HIS A 82 13.98 3.66 4.74
CA HIS A 82 13.66 2.58 5.69
C HIS A 82 14.79 1.55 5.76
N LEU A 83 15.48 1.29 4.65
CA LEU A 83 16.68 0.46 4.64
C LEU A 83 17.81 1.09 5.47
N ILE A 84 17.99 2.41 5.39
CA ILE A 84 18.96 3.14 6.21
C ILE A 84 18.61 3.03 7.69
N GLY A 85 17.36 3.30 8.07
CA GLY A 85 16.90 3.14 9.44
C GLY A 85 17.16 1.72 9.96
N PHE A 86 16.89 0.71 9.14
CA PHE A 86 17.18 -0.69 9.47
C PHE A 86 18.68 -0.96 9.72
N VAL A 87 19.58 -0.53 8.83
CA VAL A 87 21.04 -0.77 8.99
C VAL A 87 21.69 0.10 10.07
N GLN A 88 21.05 1.21 10.47
CA GLN A 88 21.47 2.02 11.62
C GLN A 88 21.14 1.32 12.93
N LEU A 89 19.96 0.71 13.02
CA LEU A 89 19.53 -0.11 14.16
C LEU A 89 20.21 -1.48 14.20
N THR A 90 20.86 -1.88 13.10
CA THR A 90 21.58 -3.16 12.96
C THR A 90 23.09 -2.93 12.80
N PRO A 91 23.85 -2.80 13.91
CA PRO A 91 25.28 -2.56 13.83
C PRO A 91 26.10 -3.80 13.40
N SER A 92 25.48 -4.98 13.30
CA SER A 92 26.17 -6.24 12.96
C SER A 92 27.06 -6.13 11.69
N PRO A 93 28.31 -6.64 11.72
CA PRO A 93 29.23 -6.63 10.58
C PRO A 93 28.69 -7.30 9.32
N GLU A 94 27.73 -8.21 9.46
CA GLU A 94 27.13 -8.96 8.34
C GLU A 94 26.38 -8.04 7.39
N PHE A 95 25.79 -6.97 7.91
CA PHE A 95 25.06 -5.97 7.13
C PHE A 95 25.97 -4.88 6.54
N GLU A 96 27.29 -4.97 6.69
CA GLU A 96 28.23 -3.92 6.24
C GLU A 96 28.11 -3.65 4.73
N LYS A 97 27.89 -4.68 3.91
CA LYS A 97 27.68 -4.51 2.46
C LYS A 97 26.39 -3.75 2.15
N VAL A 98 25.29 -4.11 2.81
CA VAL A 98 23.99 -3.43 2.68
C VAL A 98 24.10 -1.98 3.16
N ARG A 99 24.81 -1.75 4.27
CA ARG A 99 25.03 -0.43 4.86
C ARG A 99 25.80 0.48 3.91
N LYS A 100 26.94 0.02 3.38
CA LYS A 100 27.73 0.77 2.39
C LYS A 100 26.90 1.11 1.16
N PHE A 101 26.17 0.13 0.63
CA PHE A 101 25.28 0.33 -0.51
C PHE A 101 24.21 1.40 -0.21
N ALA A 102 23.49 1.28 0.91
CA ALA A 102 22.41 2.19 1.25
C ALA A 102 22.90 3.65 1.41
N TYR A 103 24.02 3.85 2.10
CA TYR A 103 24.61 5.19 2.25
C TYR A 103 25.16 5.76 0.95
N GLN A 104 25.72 4.92 0.07
CA GLN A 104 26.14 5.36 -1.26
C GLN A 104 24.94 5.80 -2.10
N GLU A 105 23.85 5.04 -2.12
CA GLU A 105 22.66 5.39 -2.91
C GLU A 105 21.98 6.68 -2.41
N ILE A 106 21.81 6.84 -1.09
CA ILE A 106 21.10 8.01 -0.53
C ILE A 106 21.92 9.29 -0.70
N SER A 107 23.26 9.18 -0.73
CA SER A 107 24.14 10.34 -0.94
C SER A 107 23.94 11.00 -2.30
N LYS A 108 23.33 10.29 -3.26
CA LYS A 108 23.00 10.81 -4.59
C LYS A 108 21.73 11.68 -4.57
N TRP A 109 20.96 11.66 -3.49
CA TRP A 109 19.70 12.39 -3.40
C TRP A 109 19.95 13.86 -3.05
N ASP A 110 19.32 14.73 -3.83
CA ASP A 110 19.33 16.17 -3.60
C ASP A 110 18.35 16.53 -2.49
N LYS A 111 18.87 17.03 -1.36
CA LYS A 111 18.09 17.30 -0.15
C LYS A 111 17.04 18.39 -0.32
N ASP A 112 17.18 19.24 -1.34
CA ASP A 112 16.27 20.34 -1.62
C ASP A 112 15.16 19.95 -2.62
N LYS A 113 15.13 18.67 -3.04
CA LYS A 113 14.15 18.16 -4.01
C LYS A 113 13.30 17.03 -3.43
N THR A 114 12.13 16.87 -4.04
CA THR A 114 11.35 15.65 -3.88
C THR A 114 12.00 14.50 -4.64
N ILE A 115 12.00 13.32 -4.04
CA ILE A 115 12.58 12.11 -4.61
C ILE A 115 11.46 11.11 -4.87
N LEU A 116 11.26 10.74 -6.13
CA LEU A 116 10.25 9.75 -6.50
C LEU A 116 10.73 8.33 -6.20
N LEU A 117 9.78 7.41 -5.95
CA LEU A 117 10.10 6.00 -5.63
C LEU A 117 10.83 5.25 -6.75
N ASN A 118 10.83 5.76 -7.98
CA ASN A 118 11.60 5.15 -9.06
C ASN A 118 13.12 5.22 -8.81
N LYS A 119 13.58 6.08 -7.90
CA LYS A 119 14.98 6.18 -7.46
C LYS A 119 15.35 5.16 -6.39
N ASP A 120 14.38 4.46 -5.80
CA ASP A 120 14.68 3.39 -4.86
C ASP A 120 15.31 2.18 -5.55
N PRO A 121 16.17 1.44 -4.82
CA PRO A 121 16.79 0.23 -5.33
C PRO A 121 15.75 -0.88 -5.60
N ASP A 122 16.03 -1.66 -6.64
CA ASP A 122 15.27 -2.87 -6.91
C ASP A 122 15.51 -3.91 -5.81
N TYR A 123 14.48 -4.68 -5.47
CA TYR A 123 14.55 -5.70 -4.43
C TYR A 123 15.77 -6.62 -4.61
N LYS A 124 16.02 -7.09 -5.84
CA LYS A 124 17.12 -8.01 -6.15
C LYS A 124 18.49 -7.40 -5.81
N ALA A 125 18.70 -6.11 -6.08
CA ALA A 125 19.97 -5.44 -5.80
C ALA A 125 20.29 -5.43 -4.30
N VAL A 126 19.28 -5.22 -3.46
CA VAL A 126 19.45 -5.27 -2.00
C VAL A 126 19.55 -6.71 -1.51
N PHE A 127 18.73 -7.62 -2.06
CA PHE A 127 18.70 -9.03 -1.70
C PHE A 127 20.05 -9.72 -1.95
N ASP A 128 20.71 -9.42 -3.07
CA ASP A 128 22.03 -10.00 -3.41
C ASP A 128 23.12 -9.60 -2.40
N LEU A 129 22.94 -8.47 -1.71
CA LEU A 129 23.81 -7.97 -0.64
C LEU A 129 23.35 -8.40 0.75
N TRP A 130 22.11 -8.88 0.88
CA TRP A 130 21.49 -9.21 2.16
C TRP A 130 22.18 -10.43 2.80
N PRO A 131 22.42 -10.41 4.13
CA PRO A 131 23.00 -11.56 4.81
C PRO A 131 22.19 -12.84 4.60
N LYS A 132 22.88 -13.92 4.22
CA LYS A 132 22.24 -15.23 3.94
C LYS A 132 22.13 -16.12 5.17
N ASP A 133 22.89 -15.82 6.22
CA ASP A 133 22.80 -16.57 7.48
C ASP A 133 21.53 -16.17 8.24
N LYS A 134 20.68 -17.15 8.53
CA LYS A 134 19.39 -16.95 9.21
C LYS A 134 19.54 -16.82 10.73
N ARG A 135 20.72 -17.06 11.28
CA ARG A 135 20.96 -17.08 12.74
C ARG A 135 20.94 -15.70 13.39
N GLN A 136 20.90 -14.63 12.60
CA GLN A 136 20.95 -13.26 13.11
C GLN A 136 19.81 -12.45 12.50
N GLN A 137 18.68 -12.42 13.20
CA GLN A 137 17.61 -11.47 12.90
C GLN A 137 17.81 -10.25 13.80
N PRO A 138 18.27 -9.13 13.25
CA PRO A 138 18.78 -8.03 14.06
C PRO A 138 17.67 -7.20 14.71
N ILE A 139 16.44 -7.29 14.21
CA ILE A 139 15.25 -6.64 14.75
C ILE A 139 14.06 -7.59 14.54
N GLU A 140 13.44 -8.06 15.63
CA GLU A 140 12.15 -8.77 15.72
C GLU A 140 11.54 -9.27 14.40
N SER A 141 12.10 -10.32 13.79
CA SER A 141 11.54 -10.94 12.59
C SER A 141 11.39 -10.07 11.33
N LEU A 142 11.98 -8.86 11.31
CA LEU A 142 11.94 -7.98 10.16
C LEU A 142 12.76 -8.58 9.00
N LYS A 143 12.10 -8.71 7.85
CA LYS A 143 12.69 -9.23 6.61
C LYS A 143 12.79 -8.11 5.58
N LEU A 144 13.62 -8.31 4.55
CA LEU A 144 13.77 -7.34 3.46
C LEU A 144 12.43 -7.00 2.79
N GLU A 145 11.50 -7.95 2.68
CA GLU A 145 10.17 -7.72 2.13
C GLU A 145 9.38 -6.65 2.91
N ASN A 146 9.65 -6.51 4.21
CA ASN A 146 9.00 -5.50 5.04
C ASN A 146 9.44 -4.07 4.68
N LEU A 147 10.56 -3.92 3.98
CA LEU A 147 11.07 -2.62 3.54
C LEU A 147 10.57 -2.24 2.14
N THR A 148 9.76 -3.10 1.50
CA THR A 148 9.19 -2.81 0.18
C THR A 148 8.00 -1.87 0.26
N HIS A 149 7.83 -1.05 -0.78
CA HIS A 149 6.71 -0.11 -0.86
C HIS A 149 5.32 -0.77 -0.78
N LEU A 150 5.20 -1.99 -1.30
CA LEU A 150 3.98 -2.77 -1.16
C LEU A 150 3.67 -3.12 0.30
N HIS A 151 4.70 -3.40 1.11
CA HIS A 151 4.50 -3.63 2.54
C HIS A 151 4.27 -2.33 3.31
N LEU A 152 4.98 -1.26 2.98
CA LEU A 152 4.81 0.04 3.62
C LEU A 152 3.41 0.63 3.37
N LEU A 153 2.87 0.47 2.16
CA LEU A 153 1.48 0.84 1.86
C LEU A 153 0.48 0.02 2.70
N TRP A 154 0.75 -1.27 2.92
CA TRP A 154 -0.05 -2.11 3.82
C TRP A 154 0.04 -1.64 5.29
N GLN A 155 1.22 -1.21 5.75
CA GLN A 155 1.39 -0.65 7.09
C GLN A 155 0.63 0.67 7.25
N LEU A 156 0.69 1.56 6.25
CA LEU A 156 -0.13 2.77 6.23
C LEU A 156 -1.62 2.43 6.32
N ARG A 157 -2.10 1.48 5.52
CA ARG A 157 -3.48 1.00 5.59
C ARG A 157 -3.84 0.53 7.00
N ASN A 158 -2.98 -0.25 7.67
CA ASN A 158 -3.25 -0.71 9.02
C ASN A 158 -3.33 0.43 10.03
N SER A 159 -2.39 1.37 9.99
CA SER A 159 -2.40 2.51 10.92
C SER A 159 -3.64 3.38 10.70
N VAL A 160 -4.04 3.62 9.45
CA VAL A 160 -5.25 4.40 9.16
C VAL A 160 -6.52 3.68 9.61
N VAL A 161 -6.66 2.39 9.27
CA VAL A 161 -7.89 1.62 9.55
C VAL A 161 -8.04 1.30 11.04
N HIS A 162 -6.94 1.02 11.74
CA HIS A 162 -6.98 0.53 13.12
C HIS A 162 -6.58 1.58 14.17
N GLU A 163 -5.85 2.63 13.77
CA GLU A 163 -5.35 3.66 14.69
C GLU A 163 -5.82 5.07 14.33
N MET A 164 -6.53 5.25 13.19
CA MET A 164 -6.94 6.57 12.69
C MET A 164 -5.75 7.53 12.57
N ARG A 165 -4.60 7.02 12.13
CA ARG A 165 -3.33 7.76 12.09
C ARG A 165 -2.63 7.60 10.74
N ILE A 166 -2.09 8.70 10.23
CA ILE A 166 -1.15 8.68 9.10
C ILE A 166 0.26 8.46 9.63
N LEU A 167 1.01 7.55 9.00
CA LEU A 167 2.40 7.29 9.35
C LEU A 167 3.33 8.36 8.74
N GLY A 168 4.38 8.71 9.48
CA GLY A 168 5.35 9.74 9.08
C GLY A 168 4.82 11.16 9.25
N TYR A 169 5.69 12.12 8.96
CA TYR A 169 5.42 13.56 9.07
C TYR A 169 5.37 14.26 7.70
N GLY A 170 5.32 13.47 6.63
CA GLY A 170 5.35 13.99 5.29
C GLY A 170 4.07 14.75 4.89
N MET A 171 4.23 15.71 4.00
CA MET A 171 3.16 16.58 3.50
C MET A 171 2.86 16.26 2.03
N ASP A 172 1.56 16.10 1.72
CA ASP A 172 1.10 15.75 0.35
C ASP A 172 1.38 16.87 -0.68
N ASN A 173 1.44 18.13 -0.24
CA ASN A 173 1.52 19.30 -1.12
C ASN A 173 2.75 19.35 -2.04
N PHE A 174 3.77 18.53 -1.76
CA PHE A 174 5.00 18.47 -2.56
C PHE A 174 4.91 17.51 -3.75
N PHE A 175 3.85 16.70 -3.83
CA PHE A 175 3.70 15.68 -4.84
C PHE A 175 2.45 15.92 -5.68
N ASP A 176 2.59 15.76 -6.99
CA ASP A 176 1.43 15.82 -7.86
C ASP A 176 0.68 14.48 -7.82
N ASN A 177 1.18 13.44 -8.50
CA ASN A 177 0.45 12.19 -8.68
C ASN A 177 1.19 10.94 -8.19
N SER A 178 2.46 11.07 -7.80
CA SER A 178 3.35 9.94 -7.55
C SER A 178 3.86 9.97 -6.11
N PRO A 179 3.92 8.81 -5.42
CA PRO A 179 4.55 8.73 -4.13
C PRO A 179 6.04 9.08 -4.20
N GLY A 180 6.58 9.50 -3.08
CA GLY A 180 7.97 9.91 -3.00
C GLY A 180 8.37 10.32 -1.60
N TYR A 181 9.53 10.94 -1.52
CA TYR A 181 10.13 11.46 -0.31
C TYR A 181 10.38 12.95 -0.43
N HIS A 182 10.22 13.67 0.67
CA HIS A 182 10.75 15.00 0.81
C HIS A 182 11.46 15.11 2.15
N MET A 183 12.39 16.06 2.23
CA MET A 183 13.08 16.32 3.48
C MET A 183 12.17 17.12 4.40
N MET A 184 12.12 16.70 5.67
CA MET A 184 11.60 17.52 6.76
C MET A 184 12.75 17.91 7.69
N LYS A 185 12.71 19.15 8.16
CA LYS A 185 13.53 19.63 9.26
C LYS A 185 12.61 19.77 10.46
N ASP A 186 12.95 19.11 11.55
CA ASP A 186 12.33 19.43 12.83
C ASP A 186 12.90 20.78 13.28
N THR A 187 12.01 21.78 13.33
CA THR A 187 12.34 23.16 13.65
C THR A 187 12.37 23.45 15.15
N ASP A 188 11.86 22.53 15.97
CA ASP A 188 11.67 22.72 17.40
C ASP A 188 12.88 22.23 18.20
N ASN A 189 13.76 21.45 17.59
CA ASN A 189 14.98 20.95 18.20
C ASN A 189 16.24 21.41 17.43
N LYS A 190 17.13 22.15 18.11
CA LYS A 190 18.37 22.67 17.49
C LYS A 190 19.34 21.58 17.05
N ASP A 191 19.21 20.38 17.60
CA ASP A 191 19.99 19.19 17.23
C ASP A 191 19.24 18.29 16.23
N ALA A 192 18.10 18.75 15.68
CA ALA A 192 17.27 17.86 14.88
C ALA A 192 17.96 17.47 13.56
N HIS A 193 17.94 16.16 13.31
CA HIS A 193 18.39 15.61 12.05
C HIS A 193 17.28 15.75 11.00
N ASN A 194 17.67 16.13 9.79
CA ASN A 194 16.74 16.11 8.67
C ASN A 194 16.31 14.66 8.38
N THR A 195 15.03 14.42 8.19
CA THR A 195 14.47 13.09 7.87
C THR A 195 13.83 13.09 6.48
N TRP A 196 14.01 11.98 5.77
CA TRP A 196 13.29 11.73 4.52
C TRP A 196 11.92 11.14 4.84
N GLU A 197 10.87 11.92 4.62
CA GLU A 197 9.50 11.51 4.90
C GLU A 197 8.84 10.91 3.67
N LEU A 198 8.36 9.67 3.79
CA LEU A 198 7.63 8.95 2.74
C LEU A 198 6.18 9.44 2.68
N VAL A 199 5.72 9.79 1.48
CA VAL A 199 4.35 10.28 1.24
C VAL A 199 3.68 9.48 0.14
N TYR A 200 2.43 9.09 0.39
CA TYR A 200 1.51 8.51 -0.59
C TYR A 200 0.36 9.48 -0.87
N PRO A 201 0.44 10.27 -1.95
CA PRO A 201 -0.55 11.30 -2.25
C PRO A 201 -1.99 10.80 -2.42
N ILE A 202 -2.98 11.63 -2.12
CA ILE A 202 -4.39 11.31 -2.41
C ILE A 202 -4.59 10.98 -3.89
N LYS A 203 -3.90 11.72 -4.79
CA LYS A 203 -3.95 11.45 -6.23
C LYS A 203 -3.33 10.09 -6.60
N PHE A 204 -2.32 9.62 -5.86
CA PHE A 204 -1.78 8.27 -6.04
C PHE A 204 -2.84 7.22 -5.72
N PHE A 205 -3.52 7.30 -4.57
CA PHE A 205 -4.58 6.34 -4.22
C PHE A 205 -5.72 6.33 -5.24
N LYS A 206 -6.14 7.51 -5.70
CA LYS A 206 -7.13 7.65 -6.77
C LYS A 206 -6.72 6.88 -8.03
N ASN A 207 -5.48 7.06 -8.49
CA ASN A 207 -4.97 6.37 -9.68
C ASN A 207 -4.85 4.87 -9.45
N LEU A 208 -4.33 4.46 -8.28
CA LEU A 208 -4.19 3.07 -7.89
C LEU A 208 -5.54 2.34 -7.93
N ILE A 209 -6.58 2.94 -7.36
CA ILE A 209 -7.94 2.37 -7.33
C ILE A 209 -8.56 2.35 -8.73
N ARG A 210 -8.45 3.44 -9.52
CA ARG A 210 -9.03 3.48 -10.88
C ARG A 210 -8.44 2.40 -11.79
N ILE A 211 -7.13 2.24 -11.75
CA ILE A 211 -6.44 1.19 -12.51
C ILE A 211 -6.86 -0.19 -11.98
N GLY A 212 -6.89 -0.37 -10.66
CA GLY A 212 -7.35 -1.60 -10.02
C GLY A 212 -8.77 -2.00 -10.41
N ILE A 213 -9.73 -1.08 -10.37
CA ILE A 213 -11.13 -1.28 -10.79
C ILE A 213 -11.18 -1.70 -12.26
N LYS A 214 -10.50 -0.95 -13.14
CA LYS A 214 -10.49 -1.22 -14.58
C LYS A 214 -9.97 -2.64 -14.87
N ASN A 215 -8.83 -3.00 -14.29
CA ASN A 215 -8.17 -4.27 -14.56
C ASN A 215 -8.88 -5.45 -13.91
N LEU A 216 -9.38 -5.28 -12.69
CA LEU A 216 -10.17 -6.32 -12.02
C LEU A 216 -11.50 -6.56 -12.74
N ARG A 217 -12.17 -5.50 -13.21
CA ARG A 217 -13.38 -5.62 -14.04
C ARG A 217 -13.12 -6.45 -15.29
N LYS A 218 -12.07 -6.11 -16.05
CA LYS A 218 -11.66 -6.87 -17.23
C LYS A 218 -11.38 -8.34 -16.89
N TYR A 219 -10.68 -8.61 -15.79
CA TYR A 219 -10.41 -9.96 -15.33
C TYR A 219 -11.69 -10.73 -14.98
N CYS A 220 -12.63 -10.12 -14.27
CA CYS A 220 -13.93 -10.72 -13.96
C CYS A 220 -14.73 -11.05 -15.22
N GLU A 221 -14.76 -10.14 -16.19
CA GLU A 221 -15.46 -10.34 -17.47
C GLU A 221 -14.84 -11.46 -18.31
N MET A 222 -13.51 -11.48 -18.44
CA MET A 222 -12.79 -12.50 -19.21
C MET A 222 -12.94 -13.90 -18.62
N ASN A 223 -12.99 -14.01 -17.29
CA ASN A 223 -13.07 -15.28 -16.58
C ASN A 223 -14.50 -15.63 -16.14
N ASN A 224 -15.51 -14.83 -16.52
CA ASN A 224 -16.90 -14.99 -16.11
C ASN A 224 -17.06 -15.11 -14.56
N LEU A 225 -16.25 -14.35 -13.81
CA LEU A 225 -16.26 -14.35 -12.35
C LEU A 225 -17.22 -13.27 -11.83
N ASN A 226 -18.15 -13.66 -10.97
CA ASN A 226 -18.98 -12.70 -10.26
C ASN A 226 -18.23 -12.19 -9.01
N PRO A 227 -17.85 -10.90 -8.93
CA PRO A 227 -17.14 -10.36 -7.76
C PRO A 227 -17.98 -10.47 -6.47
N MET A 228 -19.31 -10.49 -6.59
CA MET A 228 -20.23 -10.64 -5.46
C MET A 228 -20.12 -12.01 -4.77
N ASN A 229 -19.63 -13.06 -5.45
CA ASN A 229 -19.57 -14.41 -4.89
C ASN A 229 -18.60 -14.54 -3.70
N ARG A 230 -17.77 -13.52 -3.44
CA ARG A 230 -16.85 -13.47 -2.29
C ARG A 230 -17.48 -12.80 -1.06
N PHE A 231 -18.73 -12.39 -1.18
CA PHE A 231 -19.48 -11.73 -0.13
C PHE A 231 -20.72 -12.53 0.18
N GLU A 232 -21.10 -12.48 1.45
CA GLU A 232 -22.34 -13.04 1.91
C GLU A 232 -23.35 -11.92 2.04
N PHE A 233 -24.55 -12.18 1.56
CA PHE A 233 -25.66 -11.24 1.60
C PHE A 233 -26.78 -11.88 2.40
N GLY A 234 -27.43 -11.09 3.24
CA GLY A 234 -28.53 -11.55 4.08
C GLY A 234 -28.94 -10.50 5.08
N SER A 235 -29.98 -10.80 5.84
CA SER A 235 -30.52 -9.89 6.85
C SER A 235 -29.70 -9.90 8.14
N TYR A 236 -29.03 -11.02 8.43
CA TYR A 236 -28.35 -11.23 9.70
C TYR A 236 -26.84 -11.00 9.56
N TRP A 237 -26.23 -10.45 10.60
CA TRP A 237 -24.79 -10.19 10.63
C TRP A 237 -23.98 -11.46 10.89
N LEU A 238 -24.61 -12.49 11.47
CA LEU A 238 -24.02 -13.82 11.65
C LEU A 238 -24.34 -14.70 10.43
N GLN A 239 -23.30 -15.05 9.66
CA GLN A 239 -23.40 -15.83 8.43
C GLN A 239 -24.30 -17.06 8.55
N LYS A 240 -24.10 -17.87 9.60
CA LYS A 240 -24.85 -19.12 9.82
C LYS A 240 -26.37 -18.90 9.91
N MET A 241 -26.82 -17.71 10.29
CA MET A 241 -28.24 -17.35 10.34
C MET A 241 -28.83 -17.04 8.96
N ASN A 242 -28.00 -16.74 7.97
CA ASN A 242 -28.43 -16.54 6.58
C ASN A 242 -28.46 -17.86 5.78
N GLU A 243 -27.85 -18.93 6.30
CA GLU A 243 -27.66 -20.18 5.55
C GLU A 243 -28.93 -21.02 5.40
N LYS A 244 -29.98 -20.79 6.20
CA LYS A 244 -31.26 -21.52 6.08
C LYS A 244 -32.46 -20.71 6.60
N ILE A 245 -33.13 -20.02 5.70
CA ILE A 245 -34.60 -20.04 5.66
C ILE A 245 -34.92 -20.47 4.24
N PRO A 246 -35.49 -21.67 3.99
CA PRO A 246 -36.02 -21.99 2.68
C PRO A 246 -37.04 -20.90 2.33
N ARG A 247 -36.80 -20.18 1.23
CA ARG A 247 -37.86 -19.41 0.60
C ARG A 247 -38.76 -20.33 -0.20
#